data_AF-A0AAP3A7M9-F1
#
_entry.id   AF-A0AAP3A7M9-F1
#
_cell.length_a   1.000
_cell.length_b   1.000
_cell.length_c   1.000
_cell.angle_alpha   90.00
_cell.angle_beta   90.00
_cell.angle_gamma   90.00
#
_symmetry.space_group_name_H-M   'P 1'
#
loop_
_entity.id
_entity.type
_entity.pdbx_description
1 polymer ?
#
loop_
_entity_poly.entity_id
_entity_poly.type
_entity_poly.pdbx_seq_one_letter_code
_entity_poly.pdbx_strand_id
1 'polypeptide(L)'
;DLACVDEIARGCQTKPITGLAGKTRFPELGALIDHAVLFIGVDSAPGHIAAAVKTPVISLFGATDHVFWRPWTENIIQFWAG
;
A
#
# COMPACT_ATOMS: atom_id res chain seq x y z
N ASP A 1 11.16 -5.94 4.74
CA ASP A 1 12.23 -5.71 5.71
C ASP A 1 11.64 -5.01 6.92
N LEU A 2 11.76 -5.60 8.12
CA LEU A 2 11.24 -5.00 9.36
C LEU A 2 12.06 -3.77 9.77
N ALA A 3 13.35 -3.71 9.46
CA ALA A 3 14.20 -2.58 9.79
C ALA A 3 13.72 -1.29 9.09
N CYS A 4 13.35 -1.40 7.81
CA CYS A 4 12.75 -0.30 7.05
C CYS A 4 11.43 0.20 7.67
N VAL A 5 10.56 -0.72 8.11
CA VAL A 5 9.29 -0.35 8.77
C VAL A 5 9.55 0.39 10.08
N ASP A 6 10.50 -0.08 10.88
CA ASP A 6 10.87 0.54 12.16
C ASP A 6 11.54 1.91 11.98
N GLU A 7 12.31 2.09 10.91
CA GLU A 7 12.87 3.40 10.53
C GLU A 7 11.77 4.40 10.18
N ILE A 8 10.83 4.01 9.30
CA ILE A 8 9.68 4.86 8.93
C ILE A 8 8.87 5.23 10.17
N ALA A 9 8.54 4.26 11.02
CA ALA A 9 7.75 4.48 12.23
C ALA A 9 8.44 5.44 13.22
N ARG A 10 9.78 5.45 13.29
CA ARG A 10 10.54 6.42 14.09
C ARG A 10 10.54 7.83 13.51
N GLY A 11 10.39 7.97 12.19
CA GLY A 11 10.29 9.26 11.51
C GLY A 11 8.92 9.93 11.63
N CYS A 12 7.88 9.20 12.01
CA CYS A 12 6.54 9.77 12.17
C CYS A 12 6.41 10.62 13.44
N GLN A 13 5.92 11.86 13.31
CA GLN A 13 5.61 12.72 14.48
C GLN A 13 4.56 12.06 15.39
N THR A 14 3.55 11.43 14.79
CA THR A 14 2.57 10.59 15.49
C THR A 14 2.90 9.13 15.23
N LYS A 15 3.12 8.35 16.29
CA LYS A 15 3.43 6.93 16.15
C LYS A 15 2.26 6.18 15.50
N PRO A 16 2.54 5.22 14.60
CA PRO A 16 1.50 4.34 14.07
C PRO A 16 0.78 3.59 15.20
N ILE A 17 -0.56 3.54 15.13
CA ILE A 17 -1.39 2.85 16.12
C ILE A 17 -1.14 1.33 16.09
N THR A 18 -0.83 0.79 14.90
CA THR A 18 -0.60 -0.64 14.68
C THR A 18 0.59 -0.88 13.76
N GLY A 19 1.43 -1.86 14.09
CA GLY A 19 2.50 -2.38 13.22
C GLY A 19 2.24 -3.83 12.83
N LEU A 20 1.78 -4.06 11.60
CA LEU A 20 1.29 -5.36 11.10
C LEU A 20 2.24 -6.05 10.11
N ALA A 21 3.39 -5.45 9.80
CA ALA A 21 4.38 -6.05 8.91
C ALA A 21 4.80 -7.45 9.39
N GLY A 22 4.69 -8.45 8.51
CA GLY A 22 5.00 -9.84 8.80
C GLY A 22 4.02 -10.56 9.73
N LYS A 23 2.89 -9.94 10.10
CA LYS A 23 1.90 -10.49 11.06
C LYS A 23 0.57 -10.89 10.43
N THR A 24 0.44 -10.79 9.11
CA THR A 24 -0.81 -11.04 8.39
C THR A 24 -0.61 -12.03 7.26
N ARG A 25 -1.59 -12.90 7.03
CA ARG A 25 -1.74 -13.72 5.82
C ARG A 25 -2.48 -12.92 4.74
N PHE A 26 -2.45 -13.39 3.49
CA PHE A 26 -3.12 -12.68 2.39
C PHE A 26 -4.61 -12.38 2.63
N PRO A 27 -5.44 -13.30 3.14
CA PRO A 27 -6.84 -12.99 3.41
C PRO A 27 -7.02 -11.93 4.51
N GLU A 28 -6.19 -11.99 5.56
CA GLU A 28 -6.23 -11.03 6.68
C GLU A 28 -5.79 -9.64 6.21
N LEU A 29 -4.73 -9.58 5.40
CA LEU A 29 -4.29 -8.35 4.75
C LEU A 29 -5.39 -7.77 3.85
N GLY A 30 -6.05 -8.61 3.06
CA GLY A 30 -7.18 -8.20 2.24
C GLY A 30 -8.31 -7.58 3.05
N ALA A 31 -8.72 -8.23 4.15
CA ALA A 31 -9.75 -7.69 5.05
C ALA A 31 -9.35 -6.36 5.70
N LEU A 32 -8.08 -6.21 6.09
CA LEU A 32 -7.56 -4.94 6.63
C LEU A 32 -7.61 -3.82 5.58
N ILE A 33 -7.25 -4.13 4.34
CA ILE A 33 -7.27 -3.17 3.24
C ILE A 33 -8.72 -2.80 2.86
N ASP A 34 -9.64 -3.77 2.82
CA ASP A 34 -11.07 -3.58 2.50
C ASP A 34 -11.75 -2.60 3.47
N HIS A 35 -11.36 -2.64 4.75
CA HIS A 35 -11.86 -1.71 5.77
C HIS A 35 -11.06 -0.40 5.89
N ALA A 36 -9.98 -0.23 5.12
CA ALA A 36 -9.20 1.00 5.15
C ALA A 36 -9.88 2.10 4.33
N VAL A 37 -9.74 3.35 4.78
CA VAL A 37 -10.22 4.52 4.02
C VAL A 37 -9.35 4.84 2.80
N LEU A 38 -8.10 4.39 2.81
CA LEU A 38 -7.09 4.67 1.79
C LEU A 38 -5.93 3.69 1.92
N PHE A 39 -5.46 3.15 0.80
CA PHE A 39 -4.20 2.42 0.70
C PHE A 39 -3.13 3.31 0.05
N ILE A 40 -1.93 3.36 0.64
CA ILE A 40 -0.76 4.05 0.08
C ILE A 40 0.37 3.06 -0.04
N GLY A 41 0.97 2.92 -1.22
CA GLY A 41 2.08 2.00 -1.43
C GLY A 41 2.78 2.16 -2.76
N VAL A 42 3.87 1.43 -2.91
CA VAL A 42 4.60 1.27 -4.18
C VAL A 42 3.94 0.19 -5.04
N ASP A 43 4.38 0.08 -6.29
CA ASP A 43 4.04 -1.02 -7.21
C ASP A 43 4.34 -2.39 -6.58
N SER A 44 3.30 -3.03 -6.02
CA SER A 44 3.40 -4.27 -5.27
C SER A 44 2.02 -4.93 -5.07
N ALA A 45 2.00 -6.23 -4.74
CA ALA A 45 0.78 -7.02 -4.60
C ALA A 45 -0.33 -6.40 -3.71
N PRO A 46 -0.03 -5.76 -2.55
CA PRO A 46 -1.06 -5.12 -1.73
C PRO A 46 -1.84 -4.01 -2.45
N GLY A 47 -1.23 -3.28 -3.38
CA GLY A 47 -1.92 -2.27 -4.19
C GLY A 47 -2.99 -2.88 -5.11
N HIS A 48 -2.71 -4.04 -5.70
CA HIS A 48 -3.69 -4.78 -6.50
C HIS A 48 -4.82 -5.37 -5.64
N ILE A 49 -4.50 -5.82 -4.42
CA ILE A 49 -5.51 -6.26 -3.45
C ILE A 49 -6.45 -5.10 -3.13
N ALA A 50 -5.91 -3.89 -2.87
CA ALA A 50 -6.69 -2.69 -2.63
C ALA A 50 -7.65 -2.37 -3.79
N ALA A 51 -7.18 -2.46 -5.03
CA ALA A 51 -8.04 -2.31 -6.20
C ALA A 51 -9.16 -3.37 -6.25
N ALA A 52 -8.85 -4.64 -5.97
CA ALA A 52 -9.82 -5.73 -5.99
C ALA A 52 -10.93 -5.57 -4.94
N VAL A 53 -10.58 -5.07 -3.75
CA VAL A 53 -11.54 -4.79 -2.66
C VAL A 53 -12.11 -3.36 -2.72
N LYS A 54 -11.81 -2.62 -3.79
CA LYS A 54 -12.33 -1.26 -4.07
C LYS A 54 -11.91 -0.18 -3.05
N THR A 55 -10.83 -0.41 -2.32
CA THR A 55 -10.21 0.61 -1.46
C THR A 55 -9.53 1.66 -2.33
N PRO A 56 -9.70 2.97 -2.06
CA PRO A 56 -8.98 4.03 -2.77
C PRO A 56 -7.46 3.81 -2.68
N VAL A 57 -6.73 4.07 -3.78
CA VAL A 57 -5.29 3.81 -3.87
C VAL A 57 -4.50 5.07 -4.19
N ILE A 58 -3.43 5.32 -3.43
CA ILE A 58 -2.31 6.15 -3.88
C ILE A 58 -1.15 5.23 -4.20
N SER A 59 -0.70 5.24 -5.46
CA SER A 59 0.40 4.40 -5.92
C SER A 59 1.61 5.23 -6.32
N LEU A 60 2.76 4.87 -5.75
CA LEU A 60 4.05 5.49 -6.02
C LEU A 60 4.83 4.62 -7.01
N PHE A 61 5.00 5.11 -8.23
CA PHE A 61 5.74 4.43 -9.30
C PHE A 61 7.14 5.02 -9.45
N GLY A 62 8.12 4.16 -9.72
CA GLY A 62 9.48 4.52 -10.13
C GLY A 62 9.79 3.87 -11.47
N ALA A 63 10.89 3.13 -11.59
CA ALA A 63 11.34 2.56 -12.87
C ALA A 63 10.38 1.57 -13.58
N THR A 64 9.29 1.13 -12.96
CA THR A 64 8.33 0.17 -13.55
C THR A 64 7.30 0.84 -14.45
N ASP A 65 6.86 0.12 -15.49
CA ASP A 65 5.84 0.60 -16.42
C ASP A 65 4.45 0.62 -15.74
N HIS A 66 4.04 1.81 -15.31
CA HIS A 66 2.74 2.05 -14.68
C HIS A 66 1.55 1.77 -15.60
N VAL A 67 1.71 1.79 -16.93
CA VAL A 67 0.61 1.46 -17.85
C VAL A 67 0.26 -0.03 -17.72
N PHE A 68 1.28 -0.87 -17.55
CA PHE A 68 1.11 -2.30 -17.46
C PHE A 68 0.81 -2.79 -16.04
N TRP A 69 1.47 -2.20 -15.03
CA TRP A 69 1.47 -2.74 -13.66
C TRP A 69 0.59 -1.99 -12.66
N ARG A 70 -0.06 -0.89 -13.05
CA ARG A 70 -0.95 -0.18 -12.10
C ARG A 70 -2.07 -1.09 -11.57
N PRO A 71 -2.47 -0.89 -10.30
CA PRO A 71 -3.69 -1.50 -9.79
C PRO A 71 -4.88 -1.21 -10.70
N TRP A 72 -5.63 -2.26 -11.08
CA TRP A 72 -6.78 -2.12 -11.98
C TRP A 72 -7.98 -1.54 -11.23
N THR A 73 -8.03 -0.22 -11.14
CA THR A 73 -9.15 0.51 -10.53
C THR A 73 -9.21 1.94 -11.09
N GLU A 74 -10.40 2.52 -11.09
CA GLU A 74 -10.60 3.94 -11.38
C GLU A 74 -10.37 4.83 -10.15
N ASN A 75 -10.36 4.24 -8.95
CA ASN A 75 -10.18 4.96 -7.69
C ASN A 75 -8.70 4.99 -7.28
N ILE A 76 -7.87 5.55 -8.16
CA ILE A 76 -6.41 5.61 -7.99
C ILE A 76 -5.86 6.99 -8.31
N ILE A 77 -4.98 7.47 -7.44
CA ILE A 77 -4.05 8.57 -7.74
C ILE A 77 -2.65 7.96 -7.89
N GLN A 78 -1.99 8.25 -9.00
CA GLN A 78 -0.66 7.73 -9.30
C GLN A 78 0.34 8.88 -9.26
N PHE A 79 1.43 8.70 -8.52
CA PHE A 79 2.57 9.62 -8.51
C PHE A 79 3.78 8.96 -9.12
N TRP A 80 4.50 9.73 -9.93
CA TRP A 80 5.84 9.40 -10.35
C TRP A 80 6.83 9.85 -9.28
N ALA A 81 7.62 8.91 -8.78
CA ALA A 81 8.58 9.09 -7.68
C ALA A 81 10.02 8.72 -8.10
N GLY A 82 10.31 8.65 -9.41
CA GLY A 82 11.63 8.31 -9.96
C GLY A 82 11.96 9.03 -11.26
#